data_AF-A0A0G1U9H6-F1
#
_entry.id   AF-A0A0G1U9H6-F1
#
_cell.length_a   1.000
_cell.length_b   1.000
_cell.length_c   1.000
_cell.angle_alpha   90.00
_cell.angle_beta   90.00
_cell.angle_gamma   90.00
#
_symmetry.space_group_name_H-M   'P 1'
#
loop_
_entity.id
_entity.type
_entity.pdbx_description
1 polymer ?
#
loop_
_entity_poly.entity_id
_entity_poly.type
_entity_poly.pdbx_seq_one_letter_code
_entity_poly.pdbx_strand_id
1 'polypeptide(L)' 'MDKDFSKRKIKQIAYFGFADAAPNDPLYQEAYEVSKFLTTKGFVAINGGGPGTMRAVSE' A
#
# COMPACT_ATOMS: atom_id res chain seq x y z
N MET A 1 19.02 4.68 5.23
CA MET A 1 17.69 5.31 5.36
C MET A 1 17.56 5.78 6.79
N ASP A 2 17.26 7.06 7.02
CA ASP A 2 17.09 7.57 8.38
C ASP A 2 16.00 6.77 9.09
N LYS A 3 16.39 6.14 10.21
CA LYS A 3 15.51 5.33 11.04
C LYS A 3 14.56 6.19 11.88
N ASP A 4 14.83 7.48 11.96
CA ASP A 4 13.96 8.44 12.62
C ASP A 4 12.78 8.80 11.71
N PHE A 5 11.66 8.12 11.93
CA PHE A 5 10.40 8.35 11.21
C PHE A 5 9.92 9.81 11.34
N SER A 6 10.22 10.49 12.45
CA SER A 6 9.74 11.85 12.70
C SER A 6 10.30 12.87 11.70
N LYS A 7 11.49 12.64 11.17
CA LYS A 7 12.21 13.52 10.22
C LYS A 7 11.81 13.33 8.75
N ARG A 8 11.01 12.32 8.42
CA ARG A 8 10.60 12.08 7.03
C ARG A 8 9.60 13.14 6.56
N LYS A 9 9.82 13.70 5.36
CA LYS A 9 8.83 14.56 4.69
C LYS A 9 7.56 13.80 4.32
N ILE A 10 7.73 12.57 3.83
CA ILE A 10 6.62 11.66 3.51
C ILE A 10 6.67 10.48 4.48
N LYS A 11 5.56 10.29 5.19
CA LYS A 11 5.39 9.28 6.24
C LYS A 11 4.35 8.23 5.87
N GLN A 12 3.31 8.67 5.15
CA GLN A 12 2.15 7.87 4.81
C GLN A 12 1.91 7.99 3.30
N ILE A 13 1.50 6.89 2.68
CA ILE A 13 1.19 6.81 1.26
C ILE A 13 -0.27 6.39 1.12
N ALA A 14 -1.05 7.23 0.45
CA ALA A 14 -2.45 6.93 0.15
C ALA A 14 -2.56 6.14 -1.16
N TYR A 15 -3.26 5.02 -1.10
CA TYR A 15 -3.50 4.14 -2.23
C TYR A 15 -4.96 4.24 -2.66
N PHE A 16 -5.18 4.46 -3.96
CA PHE A 16 -6.48 4.44 -4.61
C PHE A 16 -6.45 3.43 -5.74
N GLY A 17 -7.60 2.82 -6.03
CA GLY A 17 -7.71 1.90 -7.15
C GLY A 17 -9.06 1.20 -7.23
N PHE A 18 -9.10 0.16 -8.05
CA PHE A 18 -10.31 -0.52 -8.47
C PHE A 18 -10.82 -1.50 -7.39
N ALA A 19 -12.11 -1.39 -7.05
CA ALA A 19 -12.74 -2.16 -5.98
C ALA A 19 -12.98 -3.63 -6.31
N ASP A 20 -13.09 -3.98 -7.60
CA ASP A 20 -13.44 -5.34 -8.03
C ASP A 20 -12.23 -6.15 -8.51
N ALA A 21 -11.01 -5.69 -8.23
CA ALA A 21 -9.80 -6.48 -8.52
C ALA A 21 -9.80 -7.77 -7.67
N ALA A 22 -9.74 -8.92 -8.31
CA ALA A 22 -9.69 -10.21 -7.63
C ALA A 22 -8.25 -10.55 -7.19
N PRO A 23 -8.03 -11.38 -6.15
CA PRO A 23 -6.68 -11.74 -5.69
C PRO A 23 -5.77 -12.40 -6.74
N ASN A 24 -6.34 -13.04 -7.75
CA ASN A 24 -5.63 -13.64 -8.86
C ASN A 24 -5.40 -12.68 -10.05
N ASP A 25 -5.96 -11.47 -10.00
CA ASP A 25 -5.72 -10.46 -11.02
C ASP A 25 -4.32 -9.85 -10.86
N PRO A 26 -3.62 -9.56 -11.97
CA PRO A 26 -2.32 -8.89 -11.93
C PRO A 26 -2.36 -7.60 -11.10
N LEU A 27 -3.43 -6.80 -11.25
CA LEU A 27 -3.59 -5.54 -10.52
C LEU A 27 -3.59 -5.71 -8.99
N TYR A 28 -4.22 -6.75 -8.47
CA TYR A 28 -4.24 -7.01 -7.03
C TYR A 28 -2.84 -7.38 -6.54
N GLN A 29 -2.16 -8.28 -7.26
CA GLN A 29 -0.83 -8.75 -6.90
C GLN A 29 0.21 -7.63 -6.97
N GLU A 30 0.14 -6.80 -8.01
CA GLU A 30 1.00 -5.63 -8.17
C GLU A 30 0.76 -4.59 -7.07
N ALA A 31 -0.50 -4.31 -6.71
CA ALA A 31 -0.83 -3.41 -5.62
C ALA A 31 -0.25 -3.91 -4.28
N TYR A 32 -0.40 -5.21 -3.99
CA TYR A 32 0.21 -5.86 -2.83
C TYR A 32 1.73 -5.68 -2.82
N GLU A 33 2.43 -6.05 -3.90
CA GLU A 33 3.90 -5.98 -3.96
C GLU A 33 4.44 -4.54 -3.84
N VAL A 34 3.77 -3.55 -4.42
CA VAL A 34 4.14 -2.14 -4.26
C VAL A 34 3.97 -1.69 -2.81
N SER A 35 2.85 -2.05 -2.17
CA SER A 35 2.59 -1.68 -0.78
C SER A 35 3.58 -2.35 0.18
N LYS A 36 3.89 -3.63 -0.02
CA LYS A 36 4.88 -4.40 0.71
C LYS A 36 6.27 -3.79 0.56
N PHE A 37 6.67 -3.42 -0.66
CA PHE A 37 7.95 -2.75 -0.88
C PHE A 37 8.03 -1.44 -0.08
N LEU A 38 7.02 -0.58 -0.13
CA LEU A 38 7.05 0.71 0.56
C LEU A 38 6.96 0.56 2.09
N THR A 39 6.13 -0.35 2.59
CA THR A 39 6.01 -0.61 4.03
C THR A 39 7.29 -1.20 4.63
N THR A 40 8.02 -2.06 3.90
CA THR A 40 9.35 -2.53 4.33
C THR A 40 10.40 -1.41 4.41
N LYS A 41 10.18 -0.29 3.71
CA LYS A 41 11.00 0.94 3.84
C LYS A 41 10.53 1.85 4.97
N GLY A 42 9.49 1.48 5.71
CA GLY A 42 8.95 2.23 6.85
C GLY A 42 7.97 3.34 6.48
N PHE A 43 7.33 3.26 5.31
CA PHE A 43 6.16 4.09 5.00
C PHE A 43 4.90 3.42 5.54
N VAL A 44 3.91 4.21 5.95
CA VAL A 44 2.59 3.70 6.37
C VAL A 44 1.65 3.68 5.17
N ALA A 45 1.00 2.55 4.91
CA ALA A 45 -0.04 2.46 3.89
C ALA A 45 -1.39 2.93 4.46
N ILE A 46 -2.06 3.84 3.75
CA ILE A 46 -3.43 4.29 4.06
C ILE A 46 -4.32 4.15 2.83
N ASN A 47 -5.58 3.79 3.01
CA ASN A 47 -6.56 3.61 1.93
C ASN A 47 -8.00 3.80 2.45
N GLY A 48 -9.00 3.52 1.61
CA GLY A 48 -10.42 3.63 1.96
C GLY A 48 -11.04 2.42 2.67
N GLY A 49 -10.27 1.34 2.93
CA GLY A 49 -10.74 0.14 3.63
C GLY A 49 -11.66 -0.79 2.84
N GLY A 50 -11.83 -0.56 1.53
CA GLY A 50 -12.70 -1.37 0.67
C GLY A 50 -12.05 -2.64 0.10
N PRO A 51 -12.76 -3.37 -0.78
CA PRO A 51 -12.24 -4.54 -1.48
C PRO A 51 -11.25 -4.16 -2.60
N GLY A 52 -10.83 -5.15 -3.38
CA GLY A 52 -9.97 -4.94 -4.54
C GLY A 52 -8.59 -4.46 -4.15
N THR A 53 -8.08 -3.45 -4.85
CA THR A 53 -6.73 -2.92 -4.60
C THR A 53 -6.58 -2.34 -3.20
N MET A 54 -7.65 -1.85 -2.58
CA MET A 54 -7.60 -1.36 -1.20
C MET A 54 -7.32 -2.51 -0.23
N ARG A 55 -7.96 -3.66 -0.42
CA ARG A 55 -7.65 -4.86 0.38
C ARG A 55 -6.23 -5.36 0.11
N ALA A 56 -5.81 -5.37 -1.16
CA ALA A 56 -4.48 -5.82 -1.55
C ALA A 56 -3.34 -5.07 -0.84
N VAL A 57 -3.48 -3.76 -0.65
CA VAL A 57 -2.44 -2.95 0.02
C VAL A 57 -2.51 -2.98 1.55
N SER A 58 -3.53 -3.64 2.11
CA SER A 58 -3.73 -3.83 3.56
C SER A 58 -3.26 -5.22 4.04
N GLU A 59 -3.03 -6.16 3.12
CA GLU A 59 -2.48 -7.51 3.40
C GLU A 59 -0.96 -7.51 3.37
#